data_AF-A0A0M8ST81-F1
#
_entry.id   AF-A0A0M8ST81-F1
#
_cell.length_a   1.000
_cell.length_b   1.000
_cell.length_c   1.000
_cell.angle_alpha   90.00
_cell.angle_beta   90.00
_cell.angle_gamma   90.00
#
_symmetry.space_group_name_H-M   'P 1'
#
loop_
_entity.id
_entity.type
_entity.pdbx_description
1 polymer ?
#
loop_
_entity_poly.entity_id
_entity_poly.type
_entity_poly.pdbx_seq_one_letter_code
_entity_poly.pdbx_strand_id
1 'polypeptide(L)'
;MDQAIAFVYVLGSQKAYDMAPSERVDPGWHSFMLHTQEYAAWCQEQFGYFVHHSPNARVRTRPLMVSVADRVAAAGFEVDARLWGTTAECNQPACCGDGDGC
;
A
#
# COMPACT_ATOMS: atom_id res chain seq x y z
N MET A 1 -11.91 -3.35 1.00
CA MET A 1 -11.30 -3.22 -0.33
C MET A 1 -10.72 -1.82 -0.51
N ASP A 2 -11.38 -0.81 0.06
CA ASP A 2 -11.03 0.62 -0.04
C ASP A 2 -9.61 0.98 0.42
N GLN A 3 -9.09 0.31 1.45
CA GLN A 3 -7.74 0.59 1.98
C GLN A 3 -6.62 0.30 0.95
N ALA A 4 -6.79 -0.70 0.09
CA ALA A 4 -5.81 -1.03 -0.93
C ALA A 4 -5.78 0.03 -2.03
N ILE A 5 -6.95 0.49 -2.49
CA ILE A 5 -7.01 1.56 -3.49
C ILE A 5 -6.47 2.87 -2.90
N ALA A 6 -6.82 3.19 -1.65
CA ALA A 6 -6.29 4.35 -0.95
C ALA A 6 -4.75 4.30 -0.81
N PHE A 7 -4.20 3.12 -0.52
CA PHE A 7 -2.75 2.90 -0.51
C PHE A 7 -2.12 3.20 -1.88
N VAL A 8 -2.63 2.61 -2.96
CA VAL A 8 -2.10 2.83 -4.31
C VAL A 8 -2.24 4.30 -4.72
N TYR A 9 -3.33 4.96 -4.32
CA TYR A 9 -3.51 6.38 -4.55
C TYR A 9 -2.42 7.23 -3.89
N VAL A 10 -2.13 6.98 -2.62
CA VAL A 10 -1.04 7.66 -1.89
C VAL A 10 0.32 7.35 -2.53
N LEU A 11 0.57 6.08 -2.86
CA LEU A 11 1.80 5.63 -3.51
C LEU A 11 2.05 6.35 -4.84
N GLY A 12 1.03 6.42 -5.70
CA GLY A 12 1.08 7.08 -7.00
C GLY A 12 1.17 8.60 -6.88
N SER A 13 0.28 9.22 -6.12
CA SER A 13 0.24 10.69 -5.97
C SER A 13 1.51 11.28 -5.36
N GLN A 14 2.15 10.57 -4.42
CA GLN A 14 3.35 11.03 -3.73
C GLN A 14 4.66 10.48 -4.35
N LYS A 15 4.56 9.60 -5.35
CA LYS A 15 5.71 8.88 -5.97
C LYS A 15 6.63 8.20 -4.94
N ALA A 16 6.04 7.70 -3.86
CA ALA A 16 6.79 7.22 -2.70
C ALA A 16 6.88 5.68 -2.69
N TYR A 17 7.64 5.17 -3.67
CA TYR A 17 7.84 3.74 -3.94
C TYR A 17 8.69 3.00 -2.89
N ASP A 18 9.10 3.71 -1.84
CA ASP A 18 9.68 3.15 -0.62
C ASP A 18 8.62 2.69 0.40
N MET A 19 7.35 3.02 0.19
CA MET A 19 6.24 2.55 1.02
C MET A 19 5.81 1.12 0.70
N ALA A 20 5.25 0.46 1.70
CA ALA A 20 4.68 -0.88 1.60
C ALA A 20 3.30 -0.94 2.26
N PRO A 21 2.36 -1.73 1.71
CA PRO A 21 1.10 -2.02 2.39
C PRO A 21 1.34 -2.99 3.55
N SER A 22 0.39 -3.05 4.49
CA SER A 22 0.36 -4.11 5.51
C SER A 22 0.02 -5.47 4.89
N GLU A 23 0.34 -6.56 5.61
CA GLU A 23 -0.02 -7.92 5.22
C GLU A 23 -1.51 -8.10 4.88
N ARG A 24 -2.39 -7.33 5.54
CA ARG A 24 -3.85 -7.41 5.33
C ARG A 24 -4.34 -6.55 4.17
N VAL A 25 -3.65 -5.47 3.85
CA VAL A 25 -4.03 -4.54 2.76
C VAL A 25 -3.45 -5.03 1.42
N ASP A 26 -2.29 -5.65 1.47
CA ASP A 26 -1.52 -6.11 0.32
C ASP A 26 -2.28 -7.06 -0.63
N PRO A 27 -3.02 -8.09 -0.16
CA PRO A 27 -3.84 -8.93 -1.04
C PRO A 27 -4.90 -8.13 -1.83
N GLY A 28 -5.35 -7.00 -1.29
CA GLY A 28 -6.27 -6.09 -1.97
C GLY A 28 -5.63 -5.40 -3.16
N TRP A 29 -4.37 -4.96 -3.05
CA TRP A 29 -3.65 -4.37 -4.18
C TRP A 29 -3.35 -5.42 -5.25
N HIS A 30 -2.91 -6.61 -4.85
CA HIS A 30 -2.75 -7.75 -5.75
C HIS A 30 -4.01 -8.03 -6.55
N SER A 31 -5.15 -8.16 -5.86
CA SER A 31 -6.44 -8.40 -6.51
C SER A 31 -6.80 -7.28 -7.48
N PHE A 32 -6.61 -6.02 -7.10
CA PHE A 32 -6.88 -4.88 -7.97
C PHE A 32 -5.99 -4.89 -9.23
N MET A 33 -4.69 -5.16 -9.07
CA MET A 33 -3.74 -5.20 -10.18
C MET A 33 -4.03 -6.28 -11.22
N LEU A 34 -4.62 -7.40 -10.78
CA LEU A 34 -5.00 -8.50 -11.68
C LEU A 34 -6.14 -8.13 -12.65
N HIS A 35 -6.93 -7.10 -12.33
CA HIS A 35 -7.87 -6.47 -13.28
C HIS A 35 -7.11 -5.50 -14.19
N THR A 36 -6.29 -6.05 -15.07
CA THR A 36 -5.20 -5.30 -15.73
C THR A 36 -5.66 -4.14 -16.58
N GLN A 37 -6.82 -4.23 -17.25
CA GLN A 37 -7.36 -3.13 -18.07
C GLN A 37 -7.83 -1.98 -17.19
N GLU A 38 -8.61 -2.30 -16.16
CA GLU A 38 -9.17 -1.35 -15.20
C GLU A 38 -8.06 -0.69 -14.38
N TYR A 39 -7.09 -1.47 -13.92
CA TYR A 39 -5.95 -0.97 -13.17
C TYR A 39 -5.10 0.00 -14.01
N ALA A 40 -4.80 -0.35 -15.26
CA ALA A 40 -4.04 0.51 -16.17
C ALA A 40 -4.79 1.81 -16.49
N ALA A 41 -6.09 1.72 -16.79
CA ALA A 41 -6.93 2.89 -17.07
C ALA A 41 -7.03 3.81 -15.84
N TRP A 42 -7.26 3.24 -14.66
CA TRP A 42 -7.32 3.98 -13.41
C TRP A 42 -5.99 4.66 -13.07
N CYS A 43 -4.86 3.97 -13.23
CA CYS A 43 -3.54 4.59 -13.04
C CYS A 43 -3.31 5.78 -13.99
N GLN A 44 -3.71 5.63 -15.26
CA GLN A 44 -3.60 6.69 -16.25
C GLN A 44 -4.50 7.89 -15.90
N GLU A 45 -5.73 7.64 -15.45
CA GLU A 45 -6.68 8.67 -15.05
C GLU A 45 -6.21 9.44 -13.80
N GLN A 46 -5.75 8.72 -12.77
CA GLN A 46 -5.39 9.33 -11.49
C GLN A 46 -4.01 10.00 -11.50
N PHE A 47 -3.03 9.41 -12.19
CA PHE A 47 -1.63 9.84 -12.08
C PHE A 47 -0.97 10.20 -13.41
N GLY A 48 -1.58 9.82 -14.54
CA GLY A 48 -0.98 9.99 -15.87
C GLY A 48 0.10 8.96 -16.22
N TYR A 49 0.30 7.93 -15.39
CA TYR A 49 1.27 6.85 -15.60
C TYR A 49 0.90 5.59 -14.81
N PHE A 50 1.51 4.45 -15.16
CA PHE A 50 1.26 3.17 -14.50
C PHE A 50 2.03 3.02 -13.17
N VAL A 51 1.34 2.71 -12.07
CA VAL A 51 1.97 2.42 -10.78
C VAL A 51 2.38 0.95 -10.73
N HIS A 52 3.68 0.69 -10.82
CA HIS A 52 4.24 -0.67 -10.83
C HIS A 52 4.34 -1.27 -9.43
N HIS A 53 3.98 -2.55 -9.30
CA HIS A 53 4.30 -3.36 -8.12
C HIS A 53 5.77 -3.76 -8.12
N SER A 54 6.42 -3.69 -6.96
CA SER A 54 7.77 -4.21 -6.74
C SER A 54 7.82 -4.94 -5.40
N PRO A 55 7.72 -6.29 -5.39
CA PRO A 55 7.59 -7.09 -4.16
C PRO A 55 8.78 -6.94 -3.19
N ASN A 56 9.94 -6.53 -3.69
CA ASN A 56 11.21 -6.50 -2.94
C ASN A 56 11.78 -5.08 -2.80
N ALA A 57 10.95 -4.04 -2.75
CA ALA A 57 11.42 -2.69 -2.47
C ALA A 57 12.13 -2.68 -1.09
N ARG A 58 13.46 -2.53 -1.13
CA ARG A 58 14.43 -2.98 -0.11
C ARG A 58 14.40 -2.26 1.26
N VAL A 59 13.42 -1.40 1.53
CA VAL A 59 13.37 -0.63 2.78
C VAL A 59 11.97 -0.71 3.40
N ARG A 60 11.69 -1.81 4.10
CA ARG A 60 10.47 -2.00 4.89
C ARG A 60 10.77 -1.85 6.39
N THR A 61 11.00 -0.62 6.84
CA THR A 61 11.21 -0.35 8.27
C THR A 61 9.88 -0.03 8.97
N ARG A 62 9.73 -0.42 10.24
CA ARG A 62 8.51 -0.12 11.03
C ARG A 62 8.11 1.38 11.01
N PRO A 63 9.04 2.36 11.09
CA PRO A 63 8.68 3.78 10.96
C PRO A 63 8.03 4.12 9.61
N LEU A 64 8.46 3.47 8.53
CA LEU A 64 7.88 3.70 7.20
C LEU A 64 6.45 3.15 7.11
N MET A 65 6.17 2.00 7.71
CA MET A 65 4.82 1.41 7.74
C MET A 65 3.81 2.27 8.50
N VAL A 66 4.18 2.74 9.70
CA VAL A 66 3.35 3.66 10.50
C VAL A 66 3.10 4.96 9.71
N SER A 67 4.09 5.41 8.93
CA SER A 67 3.93 6.58 8.06
C SER A 67 2.91 6.37 6.94
N VAL A 68 2.61 5.14 6.51
CA VAL A 68 1.68 4.89 5.40
C VAL A 68 0.23 5.17 5.83
N ALA A 69 -0.20 4.67 6.98
CA ALA A 69 -1.54 4.92 7.50
C ALA A 69 -1.78 6.41 7.74
N ASP A 70 -0.79 7.12 8.31
CA ASP A 70 -0.85 8.57 8.50
C ASP A 70 -0.95 9.32 7.16
N ARG A 71 -0.22 8.87 6.12
CA ARG A 71 -0.31 9.46 4.77
C ARG A 71 -1.65 9.20 4.11
N VAL A 72 -2.25 8.01 4.32
CA VAL A 72 -3.60 7.68 3.86
C VAL A 72 -4.63 8.59 4.52
N ALA A 73 -4.55 8.79 5.83
CA ALA A 73 -5.39 9.73 6.56
C ALA A 73 -5.19 11.18 6.07
N ALA A 74 -3.93 11.61 5.88
CA ALA A 74 -3.60 12.95 5.39
C ALA A 74 -4.07 13.21 3.94
N ALA A 75 -4.21 12.16 3.14
CA ALA A 75 -4.81 12.22 1.80
C ALA A 75 -6.36 12.28 1.83
N GLY A 76 -6.97 12.24 3.02
CA GLY A 76 -8.42 12.39 3.21
C GLY A 76 -9.20 11.09 3.18
N PHE A 77 -8.54 9.93 3.16
CA PHE A 77 -9.20 8.63 3.24
C PHE A 77 -9.41 8.21 4.69
N GLU A 78 -10.54 7.55 4.96
CA GLU A 78 -10.74 6.89 6.24
C GLU A 78 -9.77 5.72 6.39
N VAL A 79 -9.13 5.60 7.55
CA VAL A 79 -8.16 4.54 7.85
C VAL A 79 -8.79 3.51 8.79
N ASP A 80 -8.89 2.26 8.32
CA ASP A 80 -9.26 1.14 9.18
C ASP A 80 -8.02 0.60 9.91
N ALA A 81 -7.85 1.00 11.17
CA ALA A 81 -6.71 0.59 12.00
C ALA A 81 -6.55 -0.94 12.11
N ARG A 82 -7.62 -1.73 11.95
CA ARG A 82 -7.56 -3.21 12.00
C ARG A 82 -6.86 -3.82 10.78
N LEU A 83 -6.84 -3.09 9.67
CA LEU A 83 -6.19 -3.51 8.43
C LEU A 83 -4.73 -3.05 8.37
N TRP A 84 -4.39 -1.93 9.00
CA TRP A 84 -3.03 -1.41 9.03
C TRP A 84 -2.20 -1.90 10.23
N GLY A 85 -2.85 -2.53 11.21
CA GLY A 85 -2.25 -2.96 12.47
C GLY A 85 -1.99 -1.77 13.40
N THR A 86 -2.01 -2.00 14.71
CA THR A 86 -1.56 -0.98 15.67
C THR A 86 -0.03 -0.95 15.75
N THR A 87 0.56 0.17 16.22
CA THR A 87 2.01 0.29 16.45
C THR A 87 2.58 -0.84 17.32
N ALA A 88 1.77 -1.41 18.22
CA ALA A 88 2.13 -2.53 19.07
C ALA A 88 2.12 -3.90 18.35
N GLU A 89 1.31 -4.05 17.30
CA GLU A 89 1.14 -5.30 16.55
C GLU A 89 2.07 -5.41 15.34
N CYS A 90 2.72 -4.30 14.96
CA CYS A 90 3.67 -4.26 13.86
C CYS A 90 5.02 -4.90 14.24
N ASN A 91 5.02 -6.18 14.61
CA ASN A 91 6.23 -6.99 14.76
C ASN A 91 6.57 -7.67 13.44
N GLN A 92 7.87 -7.72 13.06
CA GLN A 92 8.26 -8.55 11.92
C GLN A 92 7.88 -10.01 12.19
N PRO A 93 7.25 -10.73 11.23
CA PRO A 93 6.91 -10.35 9.84
C PRO A 93 5.47 -9.83 9.63
N ALA A 94 4.67 -9.65 10.68
CA ALA A 94 3.23 -9.31 10.63
C ALA A 94 2.87 -7.95 9.96
N CYS A 95 3.88 -7.15 9.62
CA CYS A 95 3.72 -5.91 8.85
C CYS A 95 4.05 -6.07 7.35
N CYS A 96 4.56 -7.23 6.92
CA CYS A 96 4.98 -7.46 5.54
C CYS A 96 3.86 -8.16 4.75
N GLY A 97 3.28 -7.46 3.76
CA GLY A 97 2.60 -8.09 2.63
C GLY A 97 3.59 -8.39 1.52
N ASP A 98 3.47 -9.55 0.89
CA ASP A 98 4.41 -10.29 0.04
C ASP A 98 5.41 -11.19 0.78
N GLY A 99 5.21 -12.50 0.63
CA GLY A 99 5.93 -13.58 1.29
C GLY A 99 7.46 -13.57 1.18
N ASP A 100 8.07 -14.27 2.15
CA ASP A 100 9.49 -14.64 2.35
C ASP A 100 10.57 -13.54 2.22
N GLY A 101 10.18 -12.28 2.02
CA GLY A 101 11.07 -11.13 1.84
C GLY A 101 11.25 -10.23 3.07
N CYS A 102 11.01 -10.74 4.27
CA CYS A 102 11.37 -10.17 5.57
C CYS A 102 12.14 -11.24 6.37
#